data_AF-A0A3C1LX78-F1
#
_entry.id   AF-A0A3C1LX78-F1
#
_cell.length_a   1.000
_cell.length_b   1.000
_cell.length_c   1.000
_cell.angle_alpha   90.00
_cell.angle_beta   90.00
_cell.angle_gamma   90.00
#
_symmetry.space_group_name_H-M   'P 1'
#
loop_
_entity.id
_entity.type
_entity.pdbx_description
1 polymer ?
#
loop_
_entity_poly.entity_id
_entity_poly.type
_entity_poly.pdbx_seq_one_letter_code
_entity_poly.pdbx_strand_id
1 'polypeptide(L)'
;MLEFLTANWDSVLLVVAFVVLIIFLLKKGYKTQVNEILFYLVSKAEQELGGGTGQLKYAAVTTWFYERLPAIAKFIFTPKQIDIMIEAAVTRMKEYLKTNESAEKLIMSK
;
A
#
# COMPACT_ATOMS: atom_id res chain seq x y z
N MET A 1 -24.13 -24.45 -21.08
CA MET A 1 -23.39 -23.54 -20.19
C MET A 1 -23.81 -22.09 -20.40
N LEU A 2 -23.84 -21.58 -21.64
CA LEU A 2 -24.36 -20.24 -21.95
C LEU A 2 -25.85 -20.08 -21.60
N GLU A 3 -26.70 -21.09 -21.87
CA GLU A 3 -28.13 -21.05 -21.52
C GLU A 3 -28.39 -20.93 -20.01
N PHE A 4 -27.51 -21.49 -19.18
CA PHE A 4 -27.60 -21.37 -17.72
C PHE A 4 -27.27 -19.94 -17.24
N LEU A 5 -26.31 -19.29 -17.91
CA LEU A 5 -25.90 -17.91 -17.60
C LEU A 5 -26.95 -16.88 -18.04
N THR A 6 -27.62 -17.10 -19.18
CA THR A 6 -28.72 -16.23 -19.62
C THR A 6 -30.00 -16.47 -18.84
N ALA A 7 -30.31 -17.71 -18.44
CA ALA A 7 -31.47 -18.03 -17.63
C ALA A 7 -31.39 -17.48 -16.19
N ASN A 8 -30.17 -17.32 -15.65
CA ASN A 8 -29.95 -16.84 -14.27
C ASN A 8 -29.07 -15.58 -14.24
N TRP A 9 -29.21 -14.72 -15.26
CA TRP A 9 -28.38 -13.51 -15.42
C TRP A 9 -28.48 -12.55 -14.23
N ASP A 10 -29.66 -12.49 -13.61
CA ASP A 10 -29.93 -11.76 -12.37
C ASP A 10 -29.09 -12.26 -11.18
N SER A 11 -29.01 -13.58 -11.01
CA SER A 11 -28.20 -14.22 -9.97
C SER A 11 -26.71 -14.05 -10.23
N VAL A 12 -26.28 -14.13 -11.49
CA VAL A 12 -24.89 -13.86 -11.90
C VAL A 12 -24.51 -12.41 -11.57
N LEU A 13 -25.37 -11.44 -11.88
CA LEU A 13 -25.14 -10.03 -11.56
C LEU A 13 -24.99 -9.81 -10.06
N LEU A 14 -25.84 -10.45 -9.25
CA LEU A 14 -25.80 -10.34 -7.79
C LEU A 14 -24.50 -10.90 -7.21
N VAL A 15 -24.01 -12.04 -7.72
CA VAL A 15 -22.73 -12.62 -7.31
C VAL A 15 -21.56 -11.70 -7.67
N VAL A 16 -21.55 -11.12 -8.88
CA VAL A 16 -20.52 -10.16 -9.28
C VAL A 16 -20.53 -8.91 -8.39
N ALA A 17 -21.71 -8.35 -8.12
CA ALA A 17 -21.85 -7.21 -7.22
C ALA A 17 -21.33 -7.52 -5.80
N PHE A 18 -21.62 -8.73 -5.30
CA PHE A 18 -21.14 -9.19 -3.98
C PHE A 18 -19.61 -9.34 -3.94
N VAL A 19 -18.99 -9.90 -4.99
CA VAL A 19 -17.53 -9.99 -5.10
C VAL A 19 -16.88 -8.61 -5.14
N VAL A 20 -17.43 -7.67 -5.90
CA VAL A 20 -16.96 -6.28 -5.93
C VAL A 20 -17.06 -5.63 -4.55
N LEU A 21 -18.15 -5.87 -3.83
CA LEU A 21 -18.36 -5.36 -2.47
C LEU A 21 -17.34 -5.93 -1.48
N ILE A 22 -17.05 -7.23 -1.55
CA ILE A 22 -16.01 -7.87 -0.73
C ILE A 22 -14.64 -7.25 -1.03
N ILE A 23 -14.27 -7.11 -2.29
CA ILE A 23 -12.99 -6.49 -2.69
C ILE A 23 -12.90 -5.06 -2.13
N PHE A 24 -14.00 -4.29 -2.22
CA PHE A 24 -14.05 -2.94 -1.67
C PHE A 24 -13.86 -2.90 -0.16
N LEU A 25 -14.55 -3.78 0.59
CA LEU A 25 -14.40 -3.87 2.05
C LEU A 25 -12.99 -4.29 2.47
N LEU A 26 -12.40 -5.27 1.78
CA LEU A 26 -11.03 -5.70 2.03
C LEU A 26 -10.05 -4.54 1.78
N LYS A 27 -10.18 -3.82 0.65
CA LYS A 27 -9.34 -2.64 0.38
C LYS A 27 -9.43 -1.61 1.50
N LYS A 28 -10.63 -1.34 2.00
CA LYS A 28 -10.85 -0.38 3.09
C LYS A 28 -10.19 -0.84 4.40
N GLY A 29 -10.33 -2.12 4.76
CA GLY A 29 -9.73 -2.67 5.98
C GLY A 29 -8.21 -2.71 5.94
N TYR A 30 -7.62 -3.14 4.82
CA TYR A 30 -6.17 -3.24 4.68
C TYR A 30 -5.48 -1.90 4.48
N LYS A 31 -6.17 -0.86 3.97
CA LYS A 31 -5.56 0.45 3.66
C LYS A 31 -4.80 1.03 4.85
N THR A 32 -5.38 0.99 6.05
CA THR A 32 -4.75 1.52 7.27
C THR A 32 -3.48 0.75 7.62
N GLN A 33 -3.53 -0.58 7.62
CA GLN A 33 -2.37 -1.42 7.92
C GLN A 33 -1.25 -1.23 6.89
N VAL A 34 -1.61 -1.17 5.61
CA VAL A 34 -0.68 -0.94 4.50
C VAL A 34 0.00 0.42 4.65
N ASN A 35 -0.75 1.47 5.01
CA ASN A 35 -0.18 2.79 5.23
C ASN A 35 0.85 2.82 6.37
N GLU A 36 0.59 2.11 7.48
CA GLU A 36 1.53 2.03 8.60
C GLU A 36 2.78 1.22 8.24
N ILE A 37 2.62 0.10 7.51
CA ILE A 37 3.75 -0.68 6.99
C ILE A 37 4.61 0.20 6.08
N LEU A 38 3.98 0.91 5.13
CA LEU A 38 4.70 1.79 4.22
C LEU A 38 5.40 2.92 4.95
N PHE A 39 4.76 3.55 5.93
CA PHE A 39 5.36 4.59 6.77
C PHE A 39 6.63 4.08 7.47
N TYR A 40 6.58 2.89 8.06
CA TYR A 40 7.75 2.25 8.65
C TYR A 40 8.86 1.99 7.62
N LEU A 41 8.50 1.43 6.46
CA LEU A 41 9.47 1.10 5.41
C LEU A 41 10.14 2.34 4.80
N VAL A 42 9.39 3.42 4.55
CA VAL A 42 9.98 4.67 4.02
C VAL A 42 10.89 5.32 5.06
N SER A 43 10.51 5.29 6.34
CA SER A 43 11.33 5.82 7.45
C SER A 43 12.63 5.04 7.58
N LYS A 44 12.55 3.72 7.49
CA LYS A 44 13.71 2.84 7.48
C LYS A 44 14.60 3.07 6.26
N ALA A 45 14.02 3.24 5.07
CA ALA A 45 14.78 3.51 3.86
C ALA A 45 15.50 4.86 3.91
N GLU A 46 14.86 5.90 4.45
CA GLU A 46 15.48 7.20 4.70
C GLU A 46 16.66 7.07 5.66
N GLN A 47 16.49 6.32 6.75
CA GLN A 47 17.53 6.10 7.75
C GLN A 47 18.73 5.30 7.21
N GLU A 48 18.49 4.28 6.37
CA GLU A 48 19.56 3.42 5.85
C GLU A 48 20.32 4.06 4.68
N LEU A 49 19.61 4.74 3.78
CA LEU A 49 20.13 5.22 2.49
C LEU A 49 20.34 6.74 2.43
N GLY A 50 19.84 7.48 3.41
CA GLY A 50 20.04 8.92 3.56
C GLY A 50 19.37 9.80 2.49
N GLY A 51 19.73 11.08 2.52
CA GLY A 51 19.26 12.08 1.57
C GLY A 51 19.84 11.88 0.16
N GLY A 52 19.10 12.31 -0.87
CA GLY A 52 19.58 12.29 -2.27
C GLY A 52 19.48 10.93 -2.99
N THR A 53 19.16 9.83 -2.28
CA THR A 53 19.09 8.47 -2.83
C THR A 53 17.68 8.01 -3.20
N GLY A 54 16.85 8.92 -3.72
CA GLY A 54 15.40 8.69 -3.93
C GLY A 54 15.04 7.40 -4.68
N GLN A 55 15.76 7.08 -5.76
CA GLN A 55 15.52 5.87 -6.54
C GLN A 55 15.85 4.58 -5.77
N LEU A 56 16.95 4.58 -4.99
CA LEU A 56 17.35 3.44 -4.17
C LEU A 56 16.36 3.21 -3.02
N LYS A 57 15.90 4.28 -2.38
CA LYS A 57 14.87 4.21 -1.33
C LYS A 57 13.57 3.63 -1.88
N TYR A 58 13.13 4.09 -3.04
CA TYR A 58 11.93 3.57 -3.67
C TYR A 58 12.04 2.07 -4.00
N ALA A 59 13.17 1.64 -4.55
CA ALA A 59 13.42 0.23 -4.85
C ALA A 59 13.44 -0.64 -3.57
N ALA A 60 14.09 -0.16 -2.50
CA ALA A 60 14.11 -0.85 -1.21
C ALA A 60 12.71 -0.96 -0.58
N VAL A 61 11.97 0.14 -0.51
CA VAL A 61 10.59 0.19 0.01
C VAL A 61 9.70 -0.77 -0.76
N THR A 62 9.76 -0.72 -2.09
CA THR A 62 8.95 -1.59 -2.96
C THR A 62 9.25 -3.06 -2.69
N THR A 63 10.54 -3.43 -2.61
CA THR A 63 10.97 -4.81 -2.33
C THR A 63 10.46 -5.28 -0.97
N TRP A 64 10.76 -4.54 0.10
CA TRP A 64 10.35 -4.87 1.46
C TRP A 64 8.84 -4.88 1.66
N PHE A 65 8.13 -4.05 0.89
CA PHE A 65 6.69 -3.99 0.89
C PHE A 65 6.10 -5.26 0.30
N TYR A 66 6.56 -5.70 -0.88
CA TYR A 66 6.12 -6.96 -1.49
C TYR A 66 6.45 -8.19 -0.65
N GLU A 67 7.55 -8.19 0.10
CA GLU A 67 7.90 -9.26 1.05
C GLU A 67 6.92 -9.34 2.23
N ARG A 68 6.52 -8.19 2.77
CA ARG A 68 5.63 -8.11 3.96
C ARG A 68 4.15 -8.11 3.60
N LEU A 69 3.80 -7.93 2.33
CA LEU A 69 2.40 -7.84 1.91
C LEU A 69 1.70 -9.20 2.00
N PRO A 70 0.54 -9.30 2.68
CA PRO A 70 -0.27 -10.50 2.60
C PRO A 70 -0.73 -10.77 1.16
N ALA A 71 -0.82 -12.05 0.76
CA ALA A 71 -1.13 -12.45 -0.62
C ALA A 71 -2.45 -11.84 -1.15
N ILE A 72 -3.47 -11.74 -0.29
CA ILE A 72 -4.76 -11.10 -0.62
C ILE A 72 -4.58 -9.63 -0.97
N ALA A 73 -3.68 -8.91 -0.28
CA ALA A 73 -3.39 -7.52 -0.59
C ALA A 73 -2.71 -7.38 -1.97
N LYS A 74 -1.85 -8.33 -2.36
CA LYS A 74 -1.17 -8.34 -3.69
C LYS A 74 -2.18 -8.48 -4.82
N PHE A 75 -3.26 -9.21 -4.55
CA PHE A 75 -4.34 -9.44 -5.51
C PHE A 75 -5.29 -8.25 -5.64
N ILE A 76 -5.65 -7.60 -4.54
CA ILE A 76 -6.64 -6.51 -4.57
C ILE A 76 -6.03 -5.16 -4.99
N PHE A 77 -4.77 -4.86 -4.66
CA PHE A 77 -4.14 -3.58 -4.98
C PHE A 77 -3.45 -3.61 -6.34
N THR A 78 -3.66 -2.57 -7.16
CA THR A 78 -2.93 -2.42 -8.43
C THR A 78 -1.55 -1.80 -8.19
N PRO A 79 -0.58 -1.99 -9.09
CA PRO A 79 0.74 -1.35 -8.99
C PRO A 79 0.65 0.18 -8.83
N LYS A 80 -0.25 0.83 -9.57
CA LYS A 80 -0.52 2.27 -9.44
C LYS A 80 -1.06 2.66 -8.06
N GLN A 81 -1.92 1.83 -7.47
CA GLN A 81 -2.43 2.09 -6.12
C GLN A 81 -1.32 2.01 -5.08
N ILE A 82 -0.42 1.02 -5.21
CA ILE A 82 0.74 0.86 -4.34
C ILE A 82 1.68 2.06 -4.45
N ASP A 83 1.96 2.51 -5.67
CA ASP A 83 2.82 3.67 -5.93
C ASP A 83 2.30 4.95 -5.22
N ILE A 84 1.01 5.26 -5.40
CA ILE A 84 0.35 6.38 -4.72
C ILE A 84 0.45 6.25 -3.19
N MET A 85 0.31 5.03 -2.65
CA MET A 85 0.42 4.80 -1.20
C MET A 85 1.85 4.98 -0.69
N ILE A 86 2.86 4.59 -1.48
CA ILE A 86 4.28 4.83 -1.17
C ILE A 86 4.55 6.33 -1.13
N GLU A 87 4.13 7.09 -2.15
CA GLU A 87 4.29 8.55 -2.19
C GLU A 87 3.60 9.24 -1.01
N ALA A 88 2.38 8.81 -0.66
CA ALA A 88 1.66 9.31 0.49
C ALA A 88 2.42 9.02 1.80
N ALA A 89 3.01 7.83 1.94
CA ALA A 89 3.83 7.48 3.09
C ALA A 89 5.10 8.33 3.18
N VAL A 90 5.79 8.58 2.06
CA VAL A 90 6.96 9.49 2.01
C VAL A 90 6.57 10.90 2.42
N THR A 91 5.42 11.39 1.96
CA THR A 91 4.91 12.73 2.30
C THR A 91 4.62 12.82 3.80
N ARG A 92 3.88 11.85 4.34
CA ARG A 92 3.58 11.74 5.78
C ARG A 92 4.85 11.66 6.61
N MET A 93 5.85 10.91 6.18
CA MET A 93 7.15 10.83 6.85
C MET A 93 7.81 12.21 6.90
N LYS A 94 7.93 12.92 5.78
CA LYS A 94 8.52 14.26 5.75
C LYS A 94 7.79 15.24 6.67
N GLU A 95 6.47 15.20 6.72
CA GLU A 95 5.67 16.03 7.63
C GLU A 95 5.88 15.66 9.10
N TYR A 96 5.96 14.36 9.40
CA TYR A 96 6.25 13.87 10.75
C TYR A 96 7.64 14.29 11.23
N LEU A 97 8.66 14.21 10.37
CA LEU A 97 10.02 14.65 10.71
C LEU A 97 10.09 16.15 11.01
N LYS A 98 9.39 16.99 10.22
CA LYS A 98 9.33 18.45 10.46
C LYS A 98 8.69 18.83 11.80
N THR A 99 7.84 17.97 12.34
CA THR A 99 7.07 18.24 13.57
C THR A 99 7.61 17.49 14.78
N ASN A 100 8.58 16.58 14.59
CA ASN A 100 9.15 15.77 15.64
C ASN A 100 10.68 15.71 15.52
N GLU A 101 11.35 16.64 16.20
CA GLU A 101 12.81 16.76 16.21
C GLU A 101 13.53 15.48 16.70
N SER A 102 12.89 14.70 17.57
CA SER A 102 13.49 13.44 18.05
C SER A 102 13.49 12.38 16.96
N ALA A 103 12.38 12.25 16.22
CA ALA A 103 12.30 11.37 15.06
C ALA A 103 13.22 11.84 13.92
N GLU A 104 13.31 13.16 13.70
CA GLU A 104 14.23 13.76 12.74
C GLU A 104 15.69 13.38 13.05
N LYS A 105 16.14 13.59 14.29
CA LYS A 105 17.49 13.20 14.72
C LYS A 105 17.74 11.71 14.55
N LEU A 106 16.76 10.85 14.84
CA LEU A 106 16.93 9.39 14.71
C LEU A 106 17.02 8.90 13.25
N ILE A 107 16.28 9.54 12.34
CA ILE A 107 16.18 9.12 10.94
C ILE A 107 17.22 9.83 10.07
N MET A 108 17.59 11.07 10.40
CA MET A 108 18.49 11.91 9.60
C MET A 108 19.93 11.98 10.15
N SER A 109 20.22 11.46 11.35
CA SER A 109 21.58 11.45 11.91
C SER A 109 22.47 10.39 11.23
N LYS A 110 23.04 10.71 10.07
CA LYS A 110 24.28 10.12 9.58
C LYS A 110 25.14 11.18 8.90
#